data_AF-A0A6N7PRZ9-F1
#
_entry.id   AF-A0A6N7PRZ9-F1
#
_cell.length_a   1.000
_cell.length_b   1.000
_cell.length_c   1.000
_cell.angle_alpha   90.00
_cell.angle_beta   90.00
_cell.angle_gamma   90.00
#
_symmetry.space_group_name_H-M   'P 1'
#
loop_
_entity.id
_entity.type
_entity.pdbx_description
1 polymer ?
#
loop_
_entity_poly.entity_id
_entity_poly.type
_entity_poly.pdbx_seq_one_letter_code
_entity_poly.pdbx_strand_id
1 'polypeptide(L)'
;MPSARRRLLVALAFGFAGAALVYVALRLVEAVWFPEANPAIVIWSDRSRFVWRALIAAYAGGAAIFGGHALATRSIDAASRWLGRAALAAALALALQGALVP
;
A
#
# COMPACT_ATOMS: atom_id res chain seq x y z
N MET A 1 17.26 -20.92 6.69
CA MET A 1 16.98 -19.63 7.36
C MET A 1 15.70 -19.76 8.13
N PRO A 2 15.71 -19.74 9.46
CA PRO A 2 14.48 -20.02 10.13
C PRO A 2 13.19 -19.24 9.80
N SER A 3 12.30 -19.37 10.76
CA SER A 3 10.95 -18.85 10.76
C SER A 3 10.88 -17.34 11.04
N ALA A 4 11.64 -16.80 11.99
CA ALA A 4 11.51 -15.40 12.40
C ALA A 4 11.83 -14.41 11.27
N ARG A 5 12.96 -14.60 10.57
CA ARG A 5 13.33 -13.77 9.42
C ARG A 5 12.32 -13.88 8.28
N ARG A 6 11.83 -15.09 7.98
CA ARG A 6 10.77 -15.32 6.97
C ARG A 6 9.48 -14.59 7.34
N ARG A 7 9.04 -14.69 8.60
CA ARG A 7 7.86 -13.98 9.10
C ARG A 7 8.02 -12.46 8.97
N LEU A 8 9.20 -11.93 9.28
CA LEU A 8 9.48 -10.51 9.14
C LEU A 8 9.42 -10.06 7.67
N LEU A 9 10.03 -10.81 6.75
CA LEU A 9 9.99 -10.50 5.33
C LEU A 9 8.57 -10.55 4.76
N VAL A 10 7.79 -11.57 5.13
CA VAL A 10 6.38 -11.68 4.73
C VAL A 10 5.57 -10.51 5.29
N ALA A 11 5.76 -10.17 6.57
CA ALA A 11 5.10 -9.02 7.19
C ALA A 11 5.43 -7.70 6.49
N LEU A 12 6.71 -7.43 6.22
CA LEU A 12 7.13 -6.24 5.48
C LEU A 12 6.52 -6.18 4.08
N ALA A 13 6.47 -7.31 3.39
CA ALA A 13 5.86 -7.40 2.06
C ALA A 13 4.34 -7.13 2.10
N PHE A 14 3.64 -7.59 3.13
CA PHE A 14 2.24 -7.19 3.36
C PHE A 14 2.12 -5.69 3.60
N GLY A 15 3.05 -5.09 4.32
CA GLY A 15 3.11 -3.65 4.53
C GLY A 15 3.21 -2.85 3.24
N PHE A 16 4.16 -3.22 2.37
CA PHE A 16 4.33 -2.56 1.08
C PHE A 16 3.13 -2.77 0.15
N ALA A 17 2.59 -3.98 0.08
CA ALA A 17 1.39 -4.26 -0.72
C ALA A 17 0.18 -3.48 -0.21
N GLY A 18 -0.01 -3.44 1.11
CA GLY A 18 -1.09 -2.68 1.76
C GLY A 18 -0.96 -1.18 1.54
N ALA A 19 0.24 -0.63 1.70
CA ALA A 19 0.51 0.79 1.43
C ALA A 19 0.19 1.15 -0.03
N ALA A 20 0.65 0.34 -0.99
CA ALA A 20 0.36 0.55 -2.41
C ALA A 20 -1.14 0.53 -2.71
N LEU A 21 -1.87 -0.47 -2.19
CA LEU A 21 -3.33 -0.57 -2.39
C LEU A 21 -4.07 0.64 -1.81
N VAL A 22 -3.73 1.06 -0.60
CA VAL A 22 -4.36 2.22 0.05
C VAL A 22 -4.01 3.51 -0.70
N TYR A 23 -2.76 3.67 -1.13
CA TYR A 23 -2.36 4.83 -1.92
C TYR A 23 -3.17 4.92 -3.22
N VAL A 24 -3.30 3.81 -3.95
CA VAL A 24 -4.11 3.76 -5.19
C VAL A 24 -5.56 4.10 -4.90
N ALA A 25 -6.15 3.50 -3.85
CA ALA A 25 -7.54 3.79 -3.48
C ALA A 25 -7.75 5.28 -3.20
N LEU A 26 -6.88 5.90 -2.38
CA LEU A 26 -6.95 7.34 -2.10
C LEU A 26 -6.77 8.19 -3.36
N ARG A 27 -5.86 7.81 -4.25
CA ARG A 27 -5.65 8.53 -5.52
C ARG A 27 -6.89 8.48 -6.41
N LEU A 28 -7.55 7.33 -6.52
CA LEU A 28 -8.78 7.17 -7.31
C LEU A 28 -9.94 7.96 -6.70
N VAL A 29 -10.12 7.88 -5.38
CA VAL A 29 -11.06 8.67 -4.58
C VAL A 29 -10.90 10.16 -4.86
N GLU A 30 -9.67 10.66 -4.82
CA GLU A 30 -9.38 12.07 -5.07
C GLU A 30 -9.58 12.46 -6.53
N ALA A 31 -9.20 11.60 -7.48
CA ALA A 31 -9.38 11.87 -8.90
C ALA A 31 -10.86 12.01 -9.28
N VAL A 32 -11.75 11.23 -8.63
CA VAL A 32 -13.19 11.24 -8.89
C VAL A 32 -13.88 12.41 -8.21
N TRP A 33 -13.60 12.66 -6.93
CA TRP A 33 -14.37 13.62 -6.13
C TRP A 33 -13.73 15.00 -5.98
N PHE A 34 -12.42 15.11 -6.21
CA PHE A 34 -11.69 16.34 -5.99
C PHE A 34 -10.66 16.62 -7.12
N PRO A 35 -11.11 16.77 -8.37
CA PRO A 35 -10.21 17.08 -9.49
C PRO A 35 -9.44 18.37 -9.21
N GLU A 36 -8.11 18.30 -9.15
CA GLU A 36 -7.22 19.44 -8.86
C GLU A 36 -6.37 19.82 -10.08
N ALA A 37 -6.01 21.11 -10.15
CA ALA A 37 -4.95 21.58 -11.05
C ALA A 37 -3.58 21.04 -10.59
N ASN A 38 -2.70 20.84 -11.57
CA ASN A 38 -1.44 20.09 -11.50
C ASN A 38 -0.71 20.11 -10.11
N PRO A 39 -0.60 18.96 -9.42
CA PRO A 39 -0.10 18.86 -8.04
C PRO A 39 1.42 19.09 -7.89
N ALA A 40 2.16 19.31 -8.98
CA ALA A 40 3.59 19.61 -8.96
C ALA A 40 3.94 20.92 -8.22
N ILE A 41 2.95 21.75 -7.90
CA ILE A 41 3.18 23.13 -7.42
C ILE A 41 3.55 23.18 -5.93
N VAL A 42 3.21 22.18 -5.09
CA VAL A 42 3.55 22.24 -3.66
C VAL A 42 3.75 20.86 -3.01
N ILE A 43 4.95 20.28 -3.15
CA ILE A 43 5.30 18.97 -2.57
C ILE A 43 5.47 19.03 -1.02
N TRP A 44 5.60 20.23 -0.44
CA TRP A 44 5.93 20.43 0.98
C TRP A 44 5.00 21.38 1.74
N SER A 45 3.80 21.68 1.21
CA SER A 45 2.79 22.37 2.03
C SER A 45 1.98 21.36 2.84
N ASP A 46 1.53 21.81 4.01
CA ASP A 46 0.44 21.21 4.79
C ASP A 46 -0.83 20.94 3.94
N ARG A 47 -1.00 21.63 2.81
CA ARG A 47 -2.08 21.42 1.84
C ARG A 47 -1.75 20.40 0.74
N SER A 48 -0.56 19.80 0.75
CA SER A 48 -0.17 18.83 -0.28
C SER A 48 -0.95 17.53 -0.11
N ARG A 49 -1.91 17.30 -1.00
CA ARG A 49 -2.67 16.04 -1.02
C ARG A 49 -1.76 14.83 -1.22
N PHE A 50 -0.67 14.98 -1.98
CA PHE A 50 0.32 13.91 -2.12
C PHE A 50 0.91 13.48 -0.78
N VAL A 51 1.35 14.43 0.04
CA VAL A 51 1.94 14.14 1.35
C VAL A 51 0.92 13.42 2.24
N TRP A 52 -0.32 13.92 2.29
CA TRP A 52 -1.37 13.27 3.08
C TRP A 52 -1.68 11.86 2.61
N ARG A 53 -1.83 11.63 1.30
CA ARG A 53 -2.02 10.29 0.75
C ARG A 53 -0.87 9.36 1.12
N ALA A 54 0.38 9.84 0.97
CA ALA A 54 1.57 9.05 1.29
C ALA A 54 1.64 8.70 2.79
N LEU A 55 1.33 9.64 3.68
CA LEU A 55 1.31 9.40 5.13
C LEU A 55 0.20 8.41 5.53
N ILE A 56 -1.01 8.57 5.01
CA ILE A 56 -2.12 7.65 5.29
C ILE A 56 -1.79 6.24 4.75
N ALA A 57 -1.27 6.15 3.53
CA ALA A 57 -0.83 4.90 2.93
C ALA A 57 0.30 4.24 3.74
N ALA A 58 1.28 5.01 4.22
CA ALA A 58 2.35 4.51 5.06
C ALA A 58 1.82 4.00 6.41
N TYR A 59 0.88 4.72 7.03
CA TYR A 59 0.24 4.30 8.27
C TYR A 59 -0.55 2.99 8.10
N ALA A 60 -1.37 2.90 7.06
CA ALA A 60 -2.13 1.70 6.74
C ALA A 60 -1.23 0.52 6.33
N GLY A 61 -0.15 0.81 5.60
CA GLY A 61 0.92 -0.16 5.32
C GLY A 61 1.56 -0.67 6.61
N GLY A 62 1.87 0.21 7.56
CA GLY A 62 2.34 -0.17 8.90
C GLY A 62 1.38 -1.14 9.59
N ALA A 63 0.08 -0.84 9.58
CA ALA A 63 -0.94 -1.76 10.11
C ALA A 63 -0.96 -3.12 9.39
N ALA A 64 -0.78 -3.12 8.06
CA ALA A 64 -0.68 -4.34 7.27
C ALA A 64 0.59 -5.16 7.60
N ILE A 65 1.70 -4.55 8.04
CA ILE A 65 2.86 -5.28 8.56
C ILE A 65 2.45 -6.12 9.77
N PHE A 66 1.77 -5.53 10.75
CA PHE A 66 1.31 -6.25 11.93
C PHE A 66 0.30 -7.35 11.58
N GLY A 67 -0.61 -7.09 10.65
CA GLY A 67 -1.56 -8.10 10.13
C GLY A 67 -0.84 -9.27 9.45
N GLY A 68 0.12 -8.98 8.57
CA GLY A 68 0.94 -9.99 7.89
C GLY A 68 1.80 -10.79 8.87
N HIS A 69 2.35 -10.13 9.90
CA HIS A 69 3.08 -10.79 10.96
C HIS A 69 2.19 -11.74 11.76
N ALA A 70 1.03 -11.28 12.21
CA ALA A 70 0.06 -12.09 12.97
C ALA A 70 -0.48 -13.27 12.15
N LEU A 71 -0.62 -13.12 10.84
CA LEU A 71 -0.99 -14.23 9.95
C LEU A 71 0.17 -15.23 9.81
N ALA A 72 1.39 -14.73 9.63
CA ALA A 72 2.59 -15.54 9.46
C ALA A 72 3.02 -16.28 10.74
N THR A 73 2.61 -15.81 11.92
CA THR A 73 2.80 -16.54 13.19
C THR A 73 1.90 -17.77 13.28
N ARG A 74 0.68 -17.69 12.74
CA ARG A 74 -0.29 -18.80 12.70
C ARG A 74 0.03 -19.80 11.58
N SER A 75 0.27 -19.33 10.36
CA SER A 75 0.61 -20.17 9.21
C SER A 75 1.37 -19.37 8.15
N ILE A 76 2.63 -19.73 7.93
CA ILE A 76 3.48 -19.07 6.94
C ILE A 76 3.01 -19.35 5.50
N ASP A 77 2.47 -20.55 5.25
CA ASP A 77 1.97 -20.94 3.92
C ASP A 77 0.69 -20.20 3.57
N ALA A 78 -0.23 -20.03 4.53
CA ALA A 78 -1.40 -19.19 4.36
C ALA A 78 -1.00 -17.73 4.13
N ALA A 79 -0.07 -17.20 4.94
CA ALA A 79 0.43 -15.84 4.79
C ALA A 79 1.05 -15.61 3.40
N SER A 80 1.81 -16.57 2.89
CA SER A 80 2.47 -16.47 1.59
C SER A 80 1.48 -16.49 0.42
N ARG A 81 0.43 -17.32 0.49
CA ARG A 81 -0.66 -17.32 -0.50
C ARG A 81 -1.42 -16.00 -0.54
N TRP A 82 -1.75 -15.45 0.64
CA TRP A 82 -2.42 -14.17 0.74
C TRP A 82 -1.52 -13.02 0.29
N LEU A 83 -0.23 -13.07 0.61
CA LEU A 83 0.74 -12.10 0.13
C LEU A 83 0.82 -12.09 -1.39
N GLY A 84 0.87 -13.27 -2.04
CA GLY A 84 0.88 -13.35 -3.50
C GLY A 84 -0.34 -12.68 -4.14
N ARG A 85 -1.53 -12.88 -3.56
CA ARG A 85 -2.77 -12.21 -4.01
C ARG A 85 -2.73 -10.70 -3.78
N ALA A 86 -2.27 -10.26 -2.60
CA ALA A 86 -2.15 -8.86 -2.26
C ALA A 86 -1.14 -8.14 -3.15
N ALA A 87 0.00 -8.76 -3.44
CA ALA A 87 1.03 -8.23 -4.32
C ALA A 87 0.53 -8.14 -5.77
N LEU A 88 -0.18 -9.15 -6.27
CA LEU A 88 -0.80 -9.11 -7.59
C LEU A 88 -1.85 -7.99 -7.68
N ALA A 89 -2.72 -7.89 -6.67
CA ALA A 89 -3.71 -6.83 -6.60
C ALA A 89 -3.05 -5.44 -6.56
N ALA A 90 -1.97 -5.26 -5.79
CA ALA A 90 -1.23 -4.02 -5.72
C ALA A 90 -0.58 -3.66 -7.06
N ALA A 91 0.05 -4.63 -7.73
CA ALA A 91 0.66 -4.41 -9.05
C ALA A 91 -0.38 -4.02 -10.10
N LEU A 92 -1.51 -4.73 -10.16
CA LEU A 92 -2.61 -4.40 -11.06
C LEU A 92 -3.22 -3.03 -10.74
N ALA A 93 -3.45 -2.73 -9.47
CA ALA A 93 -3.98 -1.45 -9.03
C ALA A 93 -3.06 -0.28 -9.42
N LEU A 94 -1.75 -0.42 -9.19
CA LEU A 94 -0.75 0.58 -9.59
C LEU A 94 -0.70 0.76 -11.11
N ALA A 95 -0.71 -0.33 -11.87
CA ALA A 95 -0.70 -0.28 -13.34
C ALA A 95 -1.96 0.40 -13.89
N LEU A 96 -3.14 0.03 -13.37
CA LEU A 96 -4.42 0.64 -13.74
C LEU A 96 -4.48 2.12 -13.34
N GLN A 97 -4.01 2.46 -12.14
CA GLN A 97 -3.94 3.85 -11.69
C GLN A 97 -3.05 4.67 -12.64
N GLY A 98 -1.86 4.18 -12.98
CA GLY A 98 -0.94 4.88 -13.90
C GLY A 98 -1.51 5.03 -15.32
N ALA A 99 -2.36 4.12 -15.77
CA ALA A 99 -3.01 4.20 -17.08
C ALA A 99 -4.24 5.13 -17.09
N LEU A 100 -5.05 5.13 -16.03
CA LEU A 100 -6.34 5.84 -15.96
C LEU A 100 -6.23 7.24 -15.34
N VAL A 101 -5.27 7.43 -14.44
CA VAL A 101 -5.07 8.66 -13.66
C VAL A 101 -3.56 8.94 -13.58
N PRO A 102 -2.96 9.44 -14.67
CA PRO A 102 -1.55 9.82 -14.68
C PRO A 102 -1.20 10.90 -13.65
#